data_AF-A0A1S2FCS7-F1
#
_entry.id   AF-A0A1S2FCS7-F1
#
_cell.length_a   1.000
_cell.length_b   1.000
_cell.length_c   1.000
_cell.angle_alpha   90.00
_cell.angle_beta   90.00
_cell.angle_gamma   90.00
#
_symmetry.space_group_name_H-M   'P 1'
#
loop_
_entity.id
_entity.type
_entity.pdbx_description
1 polymer ?
#
loop_
_entity_poly.entity_id
_entity_poly.type
_entity_poly.pdbx_seq_one_letter_code
_entity_poly.pdbx_strand_id
1 'polypeptide(L)'
;MGKELITVPKLDPELKEQIEHYLHMDYITEAQSKILKSYFIFGNYPEAAIKIGMKKSSFIAVMSVLKQRNVLIRVGKGKYVLTDDETSIIMPYRKPEELPDPPLQMSEEEKEWMLQYYGDYKNNRSEAARILKRSKFDICRMAIELHLDSDNRRRVE
;
A
#
# COMPACT_ATOMS: atom_id res chain seq x y z
N MET A 1 13.04 43.41 -27.64
CA MET A 1 12.23 42.79 -26.56
C MET A 1 12.91 41.50 -26.17
N GLY A 2 13.61 41.49 -25.04
CA GLY A 2 14.37 40.33 -24.57
C GLY A 2 13.44 39.20 -24.19
N LYS A 3 13.65 38.01 -24.75
CA LYS A 3 13.04 36.79 -24.25
C LYS A 3 13.75 36.46 -22.93
N GLU A 4 13.11 36.78 -21.80
CA GLU A 4 13.53 36.23 -20.52
C GLU A 4 13.38 34.71 -20.61
N LEU A 5 14.52 34.02 -20.62
CA LEU A 5 14.58 32.57 -20.48
C LEU A 5 14.03 32.24 -19.10
N ILE A 6 12.81 31.72 -19.04
CA ILE A 6 12.21 31.19 -17.81
C ILE A 6 13.10 30.03 -17.35
N THR A 7 13.98 30.30 -16.39
CA THR A 7 14.81 29.28 -15.76
C THR A 7 13.90 28.36 -14.97
N VAL A 8 13.72 27.13 -15.46
CA VAL A 8 13.04 26.08 -14.69
C VAL A 8 13.83 25.92 -13.40
N PRO A 9 13.22 26.12 -12.21
CA PRO A 9 13.91 25.93 -10.95
C PRO A 9 14.44 24.49 -10.91
N LYS A 10 15.74 24.35 -10.60
CA LYS A 10 16.42 23.06 -10.58
C LYS A 10 16.52 22.55 -9.15
N LEU A 11 16.35 21.25 -9.00
CA LEU A 11 16.64 20.57 -7.75
C LEU A 11 18.14 20.57 -7.51
N ASP A 12 18.55 20.85 -6.28
CA ASP A 12 19.93 20.68 -5.84
C ASP A 12 20.38 19.22 -6.08
N PRO A 13 21.52 18.98 -6.75
CA PRO A 13 22.04 17.63 -6.98
C PRO A 13 22.18 16.81 -5.70
N GLU A 14 22.63 17.40 -4.60
CA GLU A 14 22.82 16.69 -3.33
C GLU A 14 21.47 16.24 -2.76
N LEU A 15 20.45 17.12 -2.78
CA LEU A 15 19.10 16.75 -2.38
C LEU A 15 18.49 15.69 -3.29
N LYS A 16 18.79 15.74 -4.60
CA LYS A 16 18.31 14.74 -5.55
C LYS A 16 18.88 13.37 -5.20
N GLU A 17 20.19 13.29 -4.96
CA GLU A 17 20.88 12.05 -4.58
C GLU A 17 20.35 11.53 -3.23
N GLN A 18 20.16 12.39 -2.23
CA GLN A 18 19.60 11.99 -0.94
C GLN A 18 18.16 11.43 -1.06
N ILE A 19 17.31 12.04 -1.89
CA ILE A 19 15.96 11.53 -2.14
C ILE A 19 15.99 10.19 -2.89
N GLU A 20 16.93 10.00 -3.80
CA GLU A 20 17.10 8.74 -4.54
C GLU A 20 17.64 7.64 -3.63
N HIS A 21 18.56 7.97 -2.73
CA HIS A 21 19.00 7.07 -1.66
C HIS A 21 17.84 6.64 -0.76
N TYR A 22 16.98 7.56 -0.31
CA TYR A 22 15.81 7.23 0.52
C TYR A 22 14.79 6.36 -0.20
N LEU A 23 14.66 6.53 -1.52
CA LEU A 23 13.83 5.66 -2.34
C LEU A 23 14.43 4.25 -2.44
N HIS A 24 15.74 4.15 -2.68
CA HIS A 24 16.43 2.86 -2.78
C HIS A 24 16.43 2.08 -1.46
N MET A 25 16.55 2.79 -0.33
CA MET A 25 16.48 2.20 1.02
C MET A 25 15.04 1.95 1.50
N ASP A 26 14.05 2.13 0.63
CA ASP A 26 12.63 1.92 0.94
C ASP A 26 12.08 2.79 2.10
N TYR A 27 12.77 3.86 2.44
CA TYR A 27 12.29 4.84 3.43
C TYR A 27 11.11 5.63 2.88
N ILE A 28 11.05 5.83 1.57
CA ILE A 28 9.95 6.51 0.89
C ILE A 28 9.49 5.73 -0.34
N THR A 29 8.24 5.95 -0.75
CA THR A 29 7.71 5.41 -2.00
C THR A 29 8.07 6.30 -3.20
N GLU A 30 7.91 5.79 -4.41
CA GLU A 30 8.12 6.57 -5.64
C GLU A 30 7.22 7.84 -5.69
N ALA A 31 5.98 7.73 -5.22
CA ALA A 31 5.07 8.87 -5.12
C ALA A 31 5.57 9.92 -4.12
N GLN A 32 6.09 9.49 -2.98
CA GLN A 32 6.69 10.37 -1.97
C GLN A 32 7.97 11.04 -2.50
N SER A 33 8.80 10.32 -3.26
CA SER A 33 9.98 10.87 -3.94
C SER A 33 9.59 12.00 -4.90
N LYS A 34 8.56 11.81 -5.74
CA LYS A 34 8.04 12.86 -6.65
C LYS A 34 7.58 14.10 -5.88
N ILE A 35 6.89 13.93 -4.76
CA ILE A 35 6.43 15.01 -3.87
C ILE A 35 7.61 15.77 -3.27
N LEU A 36 8.61 15.07 -2.74
CA LEU A 36 9.82 15.69 -2.16
C LEU A 36 10.60 16.49 -3.20
N LYS A 37 10.87 15.90 -4.37
CA LYS A 37 11.54 16.59 -5.48
C LYS A 37 10.80 17.87 -5.86
N SER A 38 9.47 17.80 -5.98
CA SER A 38 8.65 18.98 -6.27
C SER A 38 8.70 20.03 -5.14
N TYR A 39 8.62 19.61 -3.88
CA TYR A 39 8.71 20.51 -2.73
C TYR A 39 10.03 21.30 -2.73
N PHE A 40 11.17 20.64 -2.93
CA PHE A 40 12.48 21.30 -2.92
C PHE A 40 12.75 22.15 -4.16
N ILE A 41 12.12 21.85 -5.31
CA ILE A 41 12.20 22.70 -6.51
C ILE A 41 11.44 24.02 -6.32
N PHE A 42 10.22 23.98 -5.80
CA PHE A 42 9.32 25.15 -5.77
C PHE A 42 9.27 25.86 -4.40
N GLY A 43 9.82 25.24 -3.34
CA GLY A 43 9.97 25.85 -2.02
C GLY A 43 8.67 26.09 -1.23
N ASN A 44 7.50 25.80 -1.81
CA ASN A 44 6.19 26.01 -1.16
C ASN A 44 5.16 24.94 -1.58
N TYR A 45 4.24 24.57 -0.67
CA TYR A 45 3.24 23.52 -0.92
C TYR A 45 2.26 23.83 -2.05
N PRO A 46 1.67 25.03 -2.14
CA PRO A 46 0.67 25.30 -3.16
C PRO A 46 1.22 25.11 -4.58
N GLU A 47 2.39 25.67 -4.85
CA GLU A 47 3.02 25.59 -6.16
C GLU A 47 3.50 24.17 -6.48
N ALA A 48 4.17 23.51 -5.54
CA ALA A 48 4.63 22.13 -5.70
C ALA A 48 3.45 21.19 -6.01
N ALA A 49 2.34 21.31 -5.27
CA ALA A 49 1.15 20.49 -5.48
C ALA A 49 0.52 20.70 -6.88
N ILE A 50 0.41 21.96 -7.33
CA ILE A 50 -0.10 22.29 -8.67
C ILE A 50 0.78 21.66 -9.75
N LYS A 51 2.10 21.73 -9.61
CA LYS A 51 3.05 21.25 -10.61
C LYS A 51 3.02 19.74 -10.81
N ILE A 52 2.65 18.98 -9.78
CA ILE A 52 2.48 17.52 -9.87
C ILE A 52 1.01 17.09 -10.04
N GLY A 53 0.08 18.02 -10.25
CA GLY A 53 -1.35 17.72 -10.42
C GLY A 53 -2.02 17.15 -9.17
N MET A 54 -1.51 17.44 -7.98
CA MET A 54 -2.02 16.91 -6.72
C MET A 54 -2.84 17.96 -5.95
N LYS A 55 -3.88 17.53 -5.24
CA LYS A 55 -4.62 18.40 -4.31
C LYS A 55 -3.68 18.85 -3.17
N LYS A 56 -3.72 20.14 -2.83
CA LYS A 56 -2.93 20.73 -1.74
C LYS A 56 -3.08 19.99 -0.41
N SER A 57 -4.29 19.57 -0.06
CA SER A 57 -4.56 18.81 1.17
C SER A 57 -3.84 17.46 1.18
N SER A 58 -3.87 16.73 0.06
CA SER A 58 -3.15 15.47 -0.10
C SER A 58 -1.64 15.65 0.01
N PHE A 59 -1.10 16.71 -0.63
CA PHE A 59 0.32 17.04 -0.54
C PHE A 59 0.75 17.28 0.92
N ILE A 60 -0.01 18.10 1.65
CA ILE A 60 0.24 18.40 3.07
C ILE A 60 0.15 17.13 3.93
N ALA A 61 -0.81 16.25 3.65
CA ALA A 61 -0.95 14.99 4.37
C ALA A 61 0.30 14.11 4.18
N VAL A 62 0.81 13.99 2.95
CA VAL A 62 2.04 13.22 2.69
C VAL A 62 3.25 13.83 3.41
N MET A 63 3.44 15.16 3.33
CA MET A 63 4.53 15.84 4.04
C MET A 63 4.42 15.66 5.56
N SER A 64 3.20 15.65 6.10
CA SER A 64 2.95 15.38 7.52
C SER A 64 3.35 13.95 7.91
N VAL A 65 3.03 12.96 7.07
CA VAL A 65 3.43 11.55 7.29
C VAL A 65 4.95 11.41 7.23
N LEU A 66 5.62 12.02 6.24
CA LEU A 66 7.08 11.97 6.12
C LEU A 66 7.78 12.61 7.33
N LYS A 67 7.21 13.71 7.86
CA LYS A 67 7.67 14.30 9.12
C LYS A 67 7.46 13.37 10.32
N GLN A 68 6.27 12.78 10.46
CA GLN A 68 5.98 11.84 11.55
C GLN A 68 6.91 10.63 11.54
N ARG A 69 7.39 10.24 10.35
CA ARG A 69 8.34 9.15 10.15
C ARG A 69 9.80 9.57 10.25
N ASN A 70 10.09 10.79 10.70
CA ASN A 70 11.42 11.40 10.79
C ASN A 70 12.20 11.48 9.46
N VAL A 71 11.56 11.25 8.31
CA VAL A 71 12.18 11.49 6.99
C VAL A 71 12.44 12.98 6.79
N LEU A 72 11.55 13.83 7.33
CA LEU A 72 11.64 15.29 7.28
C LEU A 72 11.75 15.91 8.66
N ILE A 73 12.69 16.85 8.82
CA ILE A 73 12.85 17.66 10.02
C ILE A 73 12.31 19.06 9.77
N ARG A 74 11.54 19.59 10.73
CA ARG A 74 10.97 20.93 10.63
C ARG A 74 11.97 21.96 11.15
N VAL A 75 12.49 22.80 10.26
CA VAL A 75 13.45 23.89 10.60
C VAL A 75 12.78 25.25 10.79
N GLY A 76 11.50 25.38 10.46
CA GLY A 76 10.76 26.63 10.62
C GLY A 76 9.27 26.50 10.33
N LYS A 77 8.55 27.62 10.30
CA LYS A 77 7.12 27.62 9.94
C LYS A 77 6.95 27.21 8.47
N GLY A 78 6.49 25.98 8.25
CA GLY A 78 6.25 25.42 6.91
C GLY A 78 7.50 24.98 6.13
N LYS A 79 8.69 25.08 6.74
CA LYS A 79 9.97 24.72 6.13
C LYS A 79 10.49 23.39 6.68
N TYR A 80 10.89 22.50 5.78
CA TYR A 80 11.40 21.18 6.09
C TYR A 80 12.70 20.92 5.34
N VAL A 81 13.55 20.10 5.96
CA VAL A 81 14.76 19.52 5.37
C VAL A 81 14.68 18.00 5.51
N LEU A 82 15.46 17.27 4.71
CA LEU A 82 15.65 15.84 4.93
C LEU A 82 16.42 15.63 6.23
N THR A 83 16.12 14.55 6.96
CA THR A 83 16.99 14.16 8.08
C THR A 83 18.34 13.72 7.55
N ASP A 84 19.41 13.90 8.32
CA ASP A 84 20.71 13.26 8.07
C ASP A 84 20.90 12.01 8.96
N ASP A 85 20.04 11.84 9.96
CA ASP A 85 20.03 10.67 10.84
C ASP A 85 19.02 9.63 10.34
N GLU A 86 19.51 8.72 9.51
CA GLU A 86 18.72 7.61 8.97
C GLU A 86 18.24 6.64 10.06
N THR A 87 18.97 6.53 11.18
CA THR A 87 18.60 5.61 12.27
C THR A 87 17.32 6.05 12.99
N SER A 88 16.98 7.33 12.87
CA SER A 88 15.73 7.89 13.40
C SER A 88 14.51 7.62 12.50
N ILE A 89 14.70 7.18 11.25
CA ILE A 89 13.63 7.03 10.27
C ILE A 89 12.73 5.85 10.66
N ILE A 90 11.43 6.12 10.76
CA ILE A 90 10.42 5.10 11.05
C ILE A 90 9.99 4.45 9.74
N MET A 91 10.34 3.18 9.57
CA MET A 91 9.97 2.40 8.39
C MET A 91 8.44 2.29 8.26
N PRO A 92 7.91 2.33 7.02
CA PRO A 92 6.49 2.10 6.83
C PRO A 92 6.21 0.64 7.18
N TYR A 93 5.07 0.38 7.83
CA TYR A 93 4.63 -1.00 8.06
C TYR A 93 4.46 -1.70 6.71
N ARG A 94 5.31 -2.69 6.44
CA ARG A 94 5.13 -3.61 5.32
C ARG A 94 4.21 -4.71 5.80
N LYS A 95 3.02 -4.81 5.21
CA LYS A 95 2.20 -6.02 5.37
C LYS A 95 3.10 -7.19 4.92
N PRO A 96 3.27 -8.25 5.73
CA PRO A 96 3.96 -9.45 5.28
C PRO A 96 3.37 -9.87 3.94
N GLU A 97 4.21 -10.23 2.97
CA GLU A 97 3.73 -10.87 1.74
C GLU A 97 2.92 -12.10 2.16
N GLU A 98 1.62 -12.07 1.91
CA GLU A 98 0.76 -13.22 2.15
C GLU A 98 1.22 -14.31 1.20
N LEU A 99 1.80 -15.38 1.75
CA LEU A 99 2.10 -16.57 0.98
C LEU A 99 0.81 -17.02 0.28
N PRO A 100 0.87 -17.43 -1.00
CA PRO A 100 -0.31 -17.91 -1.69
C PRO A 100 -0.91 -19.07 -0.89
N ASP A 101 -2.23 -19.07 -0.72
CA ASP A 101 -2.92 -20.15 -0.02
C ASP A 101 -2.54 -21.50 -0.64
N PRO A 102 -2.25 -22.53 0.17
CA PRO A 102 -1.92 -23.85 -0.37
C PRO A 102 -3.07 -24.35 -1.26
N PRO A 103 -2.77 -25.10 -2.35
CA PRO A 103 -3.80 -25.62 -3.25
C PRO A 103 -4.89 -26.36 -2.48
N LEU A 104 -6.17 -26.12 -2.82
CA LEU A 104 -7.26 -26.83 -2.18
C LEU A 104 -7.23 -28.30 -2.62
N GLN A 105 -6.86 -29.19 -1.71
CA GLN A 105 -6.96 -30.63 -1.92
C GLN A 105 -8.29 -31.12 -1.36
N MET A 106 -9.14 -31.71 -2.18
CA MET A 106 -10.45 -32.26 -1.81
C MET A 106 -10.53 -33.71 -2.31
N SER A 107 -10.87 -34.63 -1.41
CA SER A 107 -11.14 -36.03 -1.78
C SER A 107 -12.50 -36.17 -2.47
N GLU A 108 -12.71 -37.26 -3.20
CA GLU A 108 -14.01 -37.50 -3.85
C GLU A 108 -15.13 -37.68 -2.80
N GLU A 109 -14.87 -38.30 -1.64
CA GLU A 109 -15.86 -38.42 -0.56
C GLU A 109 -16.32 -37.04 -0.03
N GLU A 110 -15.37 -36.12 0.16
CA GLU A 110 -15.68 -34.77 0.61
C GLU A 110 -16.43 -33.97 -0.44
N LYS A 111 -16.10 -34.18 -1.72
CA LYS A 111 -16.78 -33.56 -2.85
C LYS A 111 -18.22 -34.06 -2.99
N GLU A 112 -18.44 -35.36 -2.91
CA GLU A 112 -19.77 -35.97 -2.92
C GLU A 112 -20.60 -35.46 -1.75
N TRP A 113 -20.01 -35.44 -0.55
CA TRP A 113 -20.67 -34.90 0.63
C TRP A 113 -21.06 -33.43 0.44
N MET A 114 -20.14 -32.60 -0.07
CA MET A 114 -20.42 -31.18 -0.31
C MET A 114 -21.54 -30.98 -1.33
N LEU A 115 -21.54 -31.72 -2.44
CA LEU A 115 -22.59 -31.64 -3.46
C LEU A 115 -23.95 -32.06 -2.91
N GLN A 116 -23.99 -33.04 -2.01
CA GLN A 116 -25.23 -33.59 -1.48
C GLN A 116 -25.79 -32.79 -0.30
N TYR A 117 -24.94 -32.31 0.61
CA TYR A 117 -25.39 -31.81 1.92
C TYR A 117 -25.09 -30.33 2.15
N TYR A 118 -24.14 -29.70 1.44
CA TYR A 118 -23.70 -28.34 1.76
C TYR A 118 -24.83 -27.30 1.76
N GLY A 119 -25.88 -27.48 0.94
CA GLY A 119 -27.04 -26.59 0.91
C GLY A 119 -27.65 -26.35 2.30
N ASP A 120 -27.77 -27.39 3.11
CA ASP A 120 -28.32 -27.33 4.48
C ASP A 120 -27.37 -26.62 5.45
N TYR A 121 -26.07 -26.66 5.16
CA TYR A 121 -25.02 -26.09 5.99
C TYR A 121 -24.47 -24.75 5.47
N LYS A 122 -25.03 -24.18 4.41
CA LYS A 122 -24.55 -22.92 3.80
C LYS A 122 -24.46 -21.78 4.83
N ASN A 123 -25.44 -21.71 5.75
CA ASN A 123 -25.48 -20.72 6.83
C ASN A 123 -24.77 -21.18 8.12
N ASN A 124 -24.33 -22.45 8.18
CA ASN A 124 -23.64 -23.04 9.32
C ASN A 124 -22.37 -23.79 8.90
N ARG A 125 -21.46 -23.07 8.23
CA ARG A 125 -20.21 -23.63 7.71
C ARG A 125 -19.28 -24.18 8.79
N SER A 126 -19.44 -23.76 10.05
CA SER A 126 -18.69 -24.31 11.19
C SER A 126 -19.07 -25.77 11.46
N GLU A 127 -20.34 -26.13 11.25
CA GLU A 127 -20.82 -27.50 11.44
C GLU A 127 -20.40 -28.41 10.29
N ALA A 128 -20.46 -27.92 9.05
CA ALA A 128 -19.87 -28.62 7.90
C ALA A 128 -18.37 -28.88 8.09
N ALA A 129 -17.63 -27.89 8.62
CA ALA A 129 -16.22 -28.01 8.94
C ALA A 129 -15.96 -29.11 9.99
N ARG A 130 -16.84 -29.23 11.00
CA ARG A 130 -16.78 -30.29 12.02
C ARG A 130 -17.02 -31.68 11.41
N ILE A 131 -18.00 -31.81 10.51
CA ILE A 131 -18.36 -33.09 9.86
C ILE A 131 -17.22 -33.57 8.96
N LEU A 132 -16.71 -32.69 8.10
CA LEU A 132 -15.63 -33.00 7.16
C LEU A 132 -14.23 -32.92 7.79
N LYS A 133 -14.13 -32.63 9.10
CA LYS A 133 -12.87 -32.47 9.85
C LYS A 133 -11.89 -31.49 9.18
N ARG A 134 -12.43 -30.40 8.65
CA ARG A 134 -11.69 -29.33 7.96
C ARG A 134 -11.79 -28.00 8.69
N SER A 135 -10.99 -27.03 8.24
CA SER A 135 -11.18 -25.66 8.67
C SER A 135 -12.44 -25.06 8.02
N LYS A 136 -13.07 -24.10 8.70
CA LYS A 136 -14.18 -23.32 8.12
C LYS A 136 -13.76 -22.61 6.83
N PHE A 137 -12.48 -22.24 6.74
CA PHE A 137 -11.90 -21.61 5.55
C PHE A 137 -11.87 -22.58 4.36
N ASP A 138 -11.46 -23.82 4.56
CA ASP A 138 -11.47 -24.83 3.50
C ASP A 138 -12.88 -25.14 3.02
N ILE A 139 -13.87 -25.20 3.93
CA ILE A 139 -15.29 -25.36 3.53
C ILE A 139 -15.73 -24.24 2.58
N CYS A 140 -15.34 -23.00 2.87
CA CYS A 140 -15.62 -21.87 1.98
C CYS A 140 -14.96 -22.05 0.61
N ARG A 141 -13.68 -22.45 0.57
CA ARG A 141 -12.93 -22.68 -0.67
C ARG A 141 -13.54 -23.83 -1.48
N MET A 142 -13.92 -24.93 -0.84
CA MET A 142 -14.59 -26.08 -1.46
C MET A 142 -15.93 -25.69 -2.07
N ALA A 143 -16.74 -24.88 -1.37
CA ALA A 143 -18.01 -24.42 -1.89
C ALA A 143 -17.85 -23.49 -3.12
N ILE A 144 -16.80 -22.68 -3.16
CA ILE A 144 -16.46 -21.84 -4.33
C ILE A 144 -16.01 -22.72 -5.51
N GLU A 145 -15.09 -23.65 -5.25
CA GLU A 145 -14.52 -24.58 -6.23
C GLU A 145 -15.61 -25.41 -6.90
N LEU A 146 -16.53 -25.95 -6.11
CA LEU A 146 -17.68 -26.74 -6.59
C LEU A 146 -18.85 -25.87 -7.09
N HIS A 147 -18.70 -24.55 -7.11
CA HIS A 147 -19.71 -23.58 -7.53
C HIS A 147 -21.04 -23.66 -6.75
N LEU A 148 -20.99 -24.15 -5.51
CA LEU A 148 -22.12 -24.23 -4.59
C LEU A 148 -22.40 -22.88 -3.91
N ASP A 149 -21.43 -21.97 -3.91
CA ASP A 149 -21.57 -20.65 -3.31
C ASP A 149 -20.86 -19.56 -4.14
N SER A 150 -21.65 -18.74 -4.81
CA SER A 150 -21.19 -17.69 -5.72
C SER A 150 -20.87 -16.36 -5.03
N ASP A 151 -21.40 -16.10 -3.83
CA ASP A 151 -21.21 -14.83 -3.11
C ASP A 151 -19.81 -14.68 -2.48
N ASN A 152 -19.06 -15.78 -2.40
CA ASN A 152 -17.76 -15.81 -1.71
C ASN A 152 -16.57 -15.58 -2.67
N ARG A 153 -16.83 -15.41 -3.98
CA ARG A 153 -15.79 -15.12 -5.00
C ARG A 153 -15.09 -13.76 -4.78
N ARG A 154 -15.77 -12.78 -4.18
CA ARG A 154 -15.22 -11.42 -3.93
C ARG A 154 -14.25 -11.30 -2.74
N ARG A 155 -13.95 -12.38 -2.02
CA ARG A 155 -13.05 -12.37 -0.85
C ARG A 155 -11.76 -13.15 -1.07
N VAL A 156 -11.57 -13.71 -2.26
CA VAL A 156 -10.43 -14.58 -2.63
C VAL A 156 -9.65 -14.00 -3.84
N GLU A 157 -10.09 -12.87 -4.39
CA GLU A 157 -9.32 -11.99 -5.28
C GLU A 157 -8.84 -10.78 -4.50
#